data_AF-A0A3D4DJY4-F1
#
_entry.id   AF-A0A3D4DJY4-F1
#
_cell.length_a   1.000
_cell.length_b   1.000
_cell.length_c   1.000
_cell.angle_alpha   90.00
_cell.angle_beta   90.00
_cell.angle_gamma   90.00
#
_symmetry.space_group_name_H-M   'P 1'
#
loop_
_entity.id
_entity.type
_entity.pdbx_description
1 polymer ?
#
loop_
_entity_poly.entity_id
_entity_poly.type
_entity_poly.pdbx_seq_one_letter_code
_entity_poly.pdbx_strand_id
1 'polypeptide(L)'
;MKKIFIFLAIIVVILCVILYQYNSYQRAQNAINSENSEYEQYLDKEIYGIDIASLINKSTDKNEKNSVSKDDKGYFIQNDENSIEIEIYIKDSDTTYKMEQIYKQGVEQFVQFFLNDKFKSSKVEYHEKTKRIKYILFEQI
;
A
#
# COMPACT_ATOMS: atom_id res chain seq x y z
N MET A 1 -19.65 3.52 52.44
CA MET A 1 -18.36 4.07 51.95
C MET A 1 -17.53 3.04 51.19
N LYS A 2 -17.03 1.94 51.79
CA LYS A 2 -16.21 0.92 51.08
C LYS A 2 -16.83 0.37 49.78
N LYS A 3 -18.14 0.05 49.78
CA LYS A 3 -18.85 -0.41 48.57
C LYS A 3 -18.92 0.64 47.45
N ILE A 4 -19.00 1.93 47.81
CA ILE A 4 -19.00 3.05 46.85
C ILE A 4 -17.61 3.23 46.25
N PHE A 5 -16.55 3.12 47.06
CA PHE A 5 -15.17 3.15 46.56
C PHE A 5 -14.83 1.97 45.65
N ILE A 6 -15.29 0.76 45.99
CA ILE A 6 -15.14 -0.42 45.14
C ILE A 6 -15.86 -0.21 43.81
N PHE A 7 -17.09 0.32 43.85
CA PHE A 7 -17.85 0.63 42.64
C PHE A 7 -17.15 1.68 41.76
N LEU A 8 -16.64 2.76 42.35
CA LEU A 8 -15.84 3.78 41.65
C LEU A 8 -14.56 3.20 41.03
N ALA A 9 -13.85 2.33 41.76
CA ALA A 9 -12.64 1.68 41.25
C ALA A 9 -12.93 0.82 40.01
N ILE A 10 -14.04 0.08 39.99
CA ILE A 10 -14.47 -0.72 38.84
C ILE A 10 -14.74 0.18 37.62
N ILE A 11 -15.42 1.32 37.81
CA ILE A 11 -15.66 2.29 36.72
C ILE A 11 -14.35 2.81 36.14
N VAL A 12 -13.38 3.16 36.99
CA VAL A 12 -12.06 3.64 36.54
C VAL A 12 -11.34 2.57 35.71
N VAL A 13 -11.37 1.30 36.14
CA VAL A 13 -10.75 0.20 35.39
C VAL A 13 -11.41 0.04 34.01
N ILE A 14 -12.74 0.11 33.93
CA ILE A 14 -13.47 0.04 32.65
C ILE A 14 -13.06 1.20 31.73
N LEU A 15 -12.96 2.43 32.26
CA LEU A 15 -12.50 3.60 31.49
C LEU A 15 -11.08 3.43 30.97
N CYS A 16 -10.15 2.91 31.79
CA CYS A 16 -8.78 2.63 31.36
C CYS A 16 -8.74 1.60 30.22
N VAL A 17 -9.56 0.55 30.28
CA VAL A 17 -9.65 -0.48 29.24
C VAL A 17 -10.19 0.10 27.92
N ILE A 18 -11.24 0.93 27.98
CA ILE A 18 -11.78 1.61 26.80
C ILE A 18 -10.74 2.56 26.20
N LEU A 19 -10.07 3.36 27.03
CA LEU A 19 -9.04 4.29 26.58
C LEU A 19 -7.86 3.57 25.92
N TYR A 20 -7.44 2.43 26.47
CA TYR A 20 -6.37 1.61 25.88
C TYR A 20 -6.77 1.08 24.50
N GLN A 21 -7.97 0.51 24.37
CA GLN A 21 -8.49 -0.01 23.10
C GLN A 21 -8.59 1.10 22.05
N TYR A 22 -9.14 2.25 22.42
CA TYR A 22 -9.26 3.42 21.53
C TYR A 22 -7.89 3.89 21.03
N ASN A 23 -6.91 4.04 21.92
CA ASN A 23 -5.55 4.42 21.53
C ASN A 23 -4.88 3.37 20.64
N SER A 24 -5.12 2.08 20.90
CA SER A 24 -4.60 1.00 20.07
C SER A 24 -5.18 1.03 18.65
N TYR A 25 -6.48 1.25 18.54
CA TYR A 25 -7.17 1.44 17.26
C TYR A 25 -6.61 2.64 16.49
N GLN A 26 -6.43 3.79 17.15
CA GLN A 26 -5.86 4.98 16.52
C GLN A 26 -4.43 4.75 16.01
N ARG A 27 -3.60 4.03 16.78
CA ARG A 27 -2.25 3.65 16.32
C ARG A 27 -2.29 2.77 15.07
N ALA A 28 -3.19 1.79 15.04
CA ALA A 28 -3.35 0.92 13.87
C ALA A 28 -3.80 1.73 12.63
N GLN A 29 -4.76 2.64 12.80
CA GLN A 29 -5.21 3.50 11.71
C GLN A 29 -4.11 4.45 11.22
N ASN A 30 -3.33 5.02 12.14
CA ASN A 30 -2.21 5.89 11.77
C ASN A 30 -1.11 5.12 11.02
N ALA A 31 -0.87 3.86 11.37
CA ALA A 31 0.05 3.00 10.63
C ALA A 31 -0.45 2.77 9.19
N ILE A 32 -1.74 2.46 9.00
CA ILE A 32 -2.35 2.31 7.67
C ILE A 32 -2.25 3.61 6.87
N ASN A 33 -2.60 4.75 7.47
CA ASN A 33 -2.53 6.04 6.82
C ASN A 33 -1.09 6.40 6.42
N SER A 34 -0.12 6.10 7.30
CA SER A 34 1.31 6.28 6.99
C SER A 34 1.73 5.39 5.82
N GLU A 35 1.35 4.12 5.82
CA GLU A 35 1.65 3.17 4.74
C GLU A 35 1.04 3.61 3.40
N ASN A 36 -0.19 4.11 3.41
CA ASN A 36 -0.86 4.62 2.21
C ASN A 36 -0.23 5.92 1.71
N SER A 37 0.15 6.83 2.61
CA SER A 37 0.75 8.13 2.26
C SER A 37 2.01 7.99 1.41
N GLU A 38 2.74 6.88 1.58
CA GLU A 38 3.89 6.53 0.76
C GLU A 38 3.58 6.42 -0.74
N TYR A 39 2.33 6.14 -1.10
CA TYR A 39 1.84 6.03 -2.47
C TYR A 39 0.92 7.19 -2.84
N GLU A 40 0.04 7.63 -1.92
CA GLU A 40 -0.93 8.70 -2.13
C GLU A 40 -0.27 10.01 -2.56
N GLN A 41 0.95 10.25 -2.11
CA GLN A 41 1.73 11.41 -2.54
C GLN A 41 2.02 11.48 -4.05
N TYR A 42 1.92 10.36 -4.77
CA TYR A 42 2.13 10.27 -6.22
C TYR A 42 0.84 10.24 -7.04
N LEU A 43 -0.31 10.05 -6.39
CA LEU A 43 -1.60 9.96 -7.06
C LEU A 43 -2.01 11.31 -7.65
N ASP A 44 -2.72 11.25 -8.79
CA ASP A 44 -3.22 12.38 -9.56
C ASP A 44 -2.16 13.38 -10.07
N LYS A 45 -0.89 13.04 -9.94
CA LYS A 45 0.26 13.83 -10.39
C LYS A 45 0.94 13.19 -11.59
N GLU A 46 1.58 14.02 -12.40
CA GLU A 46 2.57 13.54 -13.37
C GLU A 46 3.86 13.22 -12.63
N ILE A 47 4.31 11.98 -12.74
CA ILE A 47 5.52 11.47 -12.10
C ILE A 47 6.44 10.87 -13.17
N TYR A 48 7.74 10.76 -12.88
CA TYR A 48 8.71 10.25 -13.85
C TYR A 48 8.90 8.74 -13.71
N GLY A 49 9.48 8.09 -14.73
CA GLY A 49 9.80 6.65 -14.67
C GLY A 49 10.66 6.25 -13.45
N ILE A 50 11.50 7.16 -12.94
CA ILE A 50 12.27 6.89 -11.71
C ILE A 50 11.39 6.77 -10.45
N ASP A 51 10.26 7.49 -10.40
CA ASP A 51 9.28 7.38 -9.32
C ASP A 51 8.54 6.04 -9.42
N ILE A 52 8.15 5.65 -10.63
CA ILE A 52 7.53 4.33 -10.91
C ILE A 52 8.47 3.19 -10.47
N ALA A 53 9.74 3.27 -10.83
CA ALA A 53 10.76 2.29 -10.41
C ALA A 53 10.85 2.17 -8.89
N SER A 54 10.82 3.31 -8.18
CA SER A 54 10.83 3.34 -6.72
C SER A 54 9.57 2.70 -6.13
N LEU A 55 8.41 2.93 -6.73
CA LEU A 55 7.13 2.33 -6.33
C LEU A 55 7.09 0.82 -6.58
N ILE A 56 7.68 0.33 -7.68
CA ILE A 56 7.81 -1.10 -7.98
C ILE A 56 8.66 -1.81 -6.93
N ASN A 57 9.85 -1.27 -6.63
CA ASN A 57 10.74 -1.82 -5.60
C ASN A 57 10.04 -1.86 -4.24
N LYS A 58 9.45 -0.72 -3.83
CA LYS A 58 8.74 -0.60 -2.57
C LYS A 58 7.59 -1.61 -2.44
N SER A 59 6.80 -1.78 -3.49
CA SER A 59 5.63 -2.67 -3.47
C SER A 59 6.04 -4.14 -3.46
N THR A 60 7.10 -4.49 -4.18
CA THR A 60 7.72 -5.81 -4.12
C THR A 60 8.20 -6.11 -2.70
N ASP A 61 8.99 -5.21 -2.11
CA ASP A 61 9.49 -5.36 -0.74
C ASP A 61 8.35 -5.48 0.28
N LYS A 62 7.28 -4.69 0.13
CA LYS A 62 6.10 -4.77 1.03
C LYS A 62 5.40 -6.10 0.90
N ASN A 63 5.15 -6.59 -0.31
CA ASN A 63 4.52 -7.88 -0.52
C ASN A 63 5.36 -9.04 0.04
N GLU A 64 6.69 -8.98 -0.10
CA GLU A 64 7.58 -9.99 0.48
C GLU A 64 7.59 -9.95 2.01
N LYS A 65 7.67 -8.75 2.61
CA LYS A 65 7.56 -8.58 4.08
C LYS A 65 6.21 -9.07 4.61
N ASN A 66 5.15 -8.86 3.84
CA ASN A 66 3.79 -9.33 4.16
C ASN A 66 3.58 -10.82 3.86
N SER A 67 4.59 -11.53 3.34
CA SER A 67 4.51 -12.94 2.96
C SER A 67 3.36 -13.23 1.99
N VAL A 68 3.10 -12.30 1.06
CA VAL A 68 2.08 -12.48 0.01
C VAL A 68 2.53 -13.62 -0.90
N SER A 69 1.64 -14.60 -1.10
CA SER A 69 1.93 -15.76 -1.93
C SER A 69 2.11 -15.37 -3.41
N LYS A 70 2.95 -16.11 -4.14
CA LYS A 70 3.14 -15.94 -5.58
C LYS A 70 2.49 -17.10 -6.34
N ASP A 71 2.00 -16.84 -7.54
CA ASP A 71 1.53 -17.87 -8.48
C ASP A 71 2.71 -18.57 -9.18
N ASP A 72 2.41 -19.55 -10.05
CA ASP A 72 3.42 -20.31 -10.80
C ASP A 72 4.25 -19.45 -11.77
N LYS A 73 3.79 -18.24 -12.10
CA LYS A 73 4.50 -17.27 -12.96
C LYS A 73 5.35 -16.31 -12.14
N GLY A 74 5.24 -16.33 -10.81
CA GLY A 74 5.94 -15.47 -9.87
C GLY A 74 5.21 -14.16 -9.56
N TYR A 75 3.93 -14.03 -9.91
CA TYR A 75 3.12 -12.85 -9.60
C TYR A 75 2.50 -12.94 -8.22
N PHE A 76 2.46 -11.83 -7.48
CA PHE A 76 1.81 -11.82 -6.19
C PHE A 76 0.30 -12.03 -6.36
N ILE A 77 -0.25 -12.93 -5.57
CA ILE A 77 -1.69 -13.21 -5.53
C ILE A 77 -2.34 -12.18 -4.62
N GLN A 78 -3.24 -11.37 -5.16
CA GLN A 78 -3.99 -10.41 -4.35
C GLN A 78 -4.75 -11.12 -3.21
N ASN A 79 -4.63 -10.57 -2.01
CA ASN A 79 -5.37 -10.97 -0.82
C ASN A 79 -6.36 -9.86 -0.40
N ASP A 80 -7.04 -10.06 0.74
CA ASP A 80 -8.03 -9.11 1.25
C ASP A 80 -7.47 -8.12 2.30
N GLU A 81 -6.16 -8.12 2.54
CA GLU A 81 -5.57 -7.48 3.72
C GLU A 81 -4.47 -6.47 3.41
N ASN A 82 -3.44 -6.88 2.67
CA ASN A 82 -2.16 -6.15 2.60
C ASN A 82 -1.31 -6.42 1.35
N SER A 83 -1.84 -7.11 0.33
CA SER A 83 -1.16 -7.24 -0.97
C SER A 83 -1.28 -5.96 -1.78
N ILE A 84 -0.22 -5.56 -2.48
CA ILE A 84 -0.22 -4.38 -3.35
C ILE A 84 0.11 -4.83 -4.77
N GLU A 85 -0.69 -4.40 -5.73
CA GLU A 85 -0.45 -4.61 -7.16
C GLU A 85 -0.26 -3.26 -7.85
N ILE A 86 0.78 -3.16 -8.69
CA ILE A 86 0.99 -2.00 -9.54
C ILE A 86 1.06 -2.47 -10.99
N GLU A 87 0.27 -1.82 -11.83
CA GLU A 87 0.30 -2.00 -13.27
C GLU A 87 0.72 -0.70 -13.96
N ILE A 88 1.51 -0.85 -15.02
CA ILE A 88 2.08 0.25 -15.79
C ILE A 88 1.68 0.05 -17.25
N TYR A 89 0.83 0.93 -17.76
CA TYR A 89 0.46 0.98 -19.17
C TYR A 89 1.43 1.87 -19.93
N ILE A 90 2.10 1.29 -20.93
CA ILE A 90 3.01 1.96 -21.85
C ILE A 90 2.25 2.26 -23.14
N LYS A 91 2.02 3.55 -23.39
CA LYS A 91 1.25 4.05 -24.53
C LYS A 91 1.97 3.79 -25.85
N ASP A 92 3.30 3.88 -25.87
CA ASP A 92 4.09 3.69 -27.09
C ASP A 92 4.02 2.26 -27.64
N SER A 93 3.79 1.28 -26.77
CA SER A 93 3.67 -0.15 -27.14
C SER A 93 2.26 -0.72 -26.97
N ASP A 94 1.28 0.11 -26.57
CA ASP A 94 -0.10 -0.30 -26.26
C ASP A 94 -0.15 -1.55 -25.37
N THR A 95 0.67 -1.56 -24.31
CA THR A 95 0.85 -2.75 -23.46
C THR A 95 0.89 -2.38 -21.97
N THR A 96 0.16 -3.15 -21.16
CA THR A 96 0.21 -3.07 -19.69
C THR A 96 1.15 -4.13 -19.12
N TYR A 97 2.03 -3.70 -18.23
CA TYR A 97 2.96 -4.57 -17.49
C TYR A 97 2.65 -4.56 -16.01
N LYS A 98 2.64 -5.74 -15.39
CA LYS A 98 2.65 -5.87 -13.93
C LYS A 98 4.03 -5.55 -13.37
N MET A 99 4.06 -5.01 -12.15
CA MET A 99 5.30 -4.64 -11.47
C MET A 99 6.33 -5.78 -11.40
N GLU A 100 5.88 -7.03 -11.25
CA GLU A 100 6.75 -8.20 -11.17
C GLU A 100 7.41 -8.53 -12.51
N GLN A 101 6.75 -8.22 -13.64
CA GLN A 101 7.36 -8.38 -14.96
C GLN A 101 8.54 -7.43 -15.11
N ILE A 102 8.36 -6.17 -14.71
CA ILE A 102 9.41 -5.16 -14.73
C ILE A 102 10.51 -5.53 -13.74
N TYR A 103 10.15 -5.94 -12.53
CA TYR A 103 11.09 -6.36 -11.49
C TYR A 103 11.97 -7.53 -11.96
N LYS A 104 11.37 -8.54 -12.60
CA LYS A 104 12.08 -9.71 -13.14
C LYS A 104 13.02 -9.37 -14.30
N GLN A 105 12.64 -8.41 -15.15
CA GLN A 105 13.48 -7.96 -16.28
C GLN A 105 14.58 -7.00 -15.82
N GLY A 106 14.37 -6.31 -14.69
CA GLY A 106 15.31 -5.39 -14.09
C GLY A 106 14.73 -3.97 -14.05
N VAL A 107 14.51 -3.46 -12.84
CA VAL A 107 14.00 -2.11 -12.62
C VAL A 107 14.94 -1.05 -13.18
N GLU A 108 16.26 -1.30 -13.18
CA GLU A 108 17.26 -0.41 -13.79
C GLU A 108 17.04 -0.26 -15.31
N GLN A 109 16.68 -1.36 -15.99
CA GLN A 109 16.41 -1.33 -17.42
C GLN A 109 15.14 -0.53 -17.72
N PHE A 110 14.10 -0.65 -16.89
CA PHE A 110 12.93 0.22 -16.99
C PHE A 110 13.31 1.69 -16.86
N VAL A 111 14.12 2.06 -15.86
CA VAL A 111 14.58 3.44 -15.71
C VAL A 111 15.35 3.91 -16.94
N GLN A 112 16.22 3.09 -17.53
CA GLN A 112 16.99 3.48 -18.73
C GLN A 112 16.09 3.86 -19.92
N PHE A 113 14.98 3.14 -20.12
CA PHE A 113 14.06 3.43 -21.22
C PHE A 113 13.10 4.56 -20.91
N PHE A 114 12.58 4.63 -19.67
CA PHE A 114 11.44 5.49 -19.31
C PHE A 114 11.81 6.64 -18.35
N LEU A 115 13.11 6.94 -18.15
CA LEU A 115 13.59 7.93 -17.18
C LEU A 115 12.86 9.28 -17.29
N ASN A 116 12.72 9.77 -18.53
CA ASN A 116 12.16 11.09 -18.82
C ASN A 116 10.67 11.03 -19.18
N ASP A 117 10.11 9.84 -19.28
CA ASP A 117 8.69 9.67 -19.58
C ASP A 117 7.86 9.95 -18.34
N LYS A 118 6.67 10.49 -18.60
CA LYS A 118 5.73 10.87 -17.56
C LYS A 118 4.59 9.88 -17.48
N PHE A 119 4.20 9.60 -16.26
CA PHE A 119 3.13 8.69 -15.91
C PHE A 119 2.14 9.41 -15.00
N LYS A 120 0.87 9.00 -15.04
CA LYS A 120 -0.14 9.44 -14.10
C LYS A 120 -1.02 8.28 -13.68
N SER A 121 -1.41 8.25 -12.41
CA SER A 121 -2.36 7.27 -11.93
C SER A 121 -3.73 7.50 -12.57
N SER A 122 -4.33 6.46 -13.17
CA SER A 122 -5.69 6.51 -13.71
C SER A 122 -6.68 5.72 -12.86
N LYS A 123 -6.20 4.77 -12.06
CA LYS A 123 -7.02 3.95 -11.18
C LYS A 123 -6.28 3.61 -9.89
N VAL A 124 -7.00 3.70 -8.78
CA VAL A 124 -6.51 3.31 -7.44
C VAL A 124 -7.62 2.54 -6.74
N GLU A 125 -7.27 1.42 -6.13
CA GLU A 125 -8.17 0.66 -5.28
C GLU A 125 -7.56 0.42 -3.90
N TYR A 126 -8.44 0.27 -2.92
CA TYR A 126 -8.07 0.00 -1.54
C TYR A 126 -8.72 -1.31 -1.09
N HIS A 127 -8.05 -2.04 -0.21
CA HIS A 127 -8.60 -3.21 0.47
C HIS A 127 -9.83 -2.80 1.27
N GLU A 128 -10.96 -3.47 1.05
CA GLU A 128 -12.22 -3.08 1.70
C GLU A 128 -12.13 -3.14 3.23
N LYS A 129 -11.46 -4.17 3.75
CA LYS A 129 -11.34 -4.46 5.19
C LYS A 129 -10.33 -3.55 5.88
N THR A 130 -9.15 -3.40 5.30
CA THR A 130 -8.02 -2.70 5.96
C THR A 130 -7.84 -1.26 5.51
N LYS A 131 -8.46 -0.86 4.40
CA LYS A 131 -8.26 0.44 3.74
C LYS A 131 -6.82 0.69 3.31
N ARG A 132 -5.96 -0.33 3.28
CA ARG A 132 -4.64 -0.25 2.66
C ARG A 132 -4.78 -0.15 1.15
N ILE A 133 -3.84 0.50 0.49
CA ILE A 133 -3.76 0.45 -0.97
C ILE A 133 -3.65 -1.00 -1.42
N LYS A 134 -4.47 -1.34 -2.41
CA LYS A 134 -4.57 -2.67 -3.01
C LYS A 134 -3.99 -2.68 -4.42
N TYR A 135 -4.34 -1.66 -5.21
CA TYR A 135 -4.01 -1.61 -6.62
C TYR A 135 -3.79 -0.18 -7.08
N ILE A 136 -2.80 0.03 -7.96
CA ILE A 136 -2.61 1.29 -8.69
C ILE A 136 -2.31 0.99 -10.16
N LEU A 137 -3.02 1.66 -11.06
CA LEU A 137 -2.69 1.72 -12.49
C LEU A 137 -2.04 3.07 -12.80
N PHE A 138 -0.82 3.03 -13.34
CA PHE A 138 -0.15 4.19 -13.93
C PHE A 138 -0.17 4.09 -15.45
N GLU A 139 -0.54 5.17 -16.12
CA GLU A 139 -0.55 5.28 -17.58
C GLU A 139 0.51 6.29 -18.04
N GLN A 140 1.28 5.93 -19.07
CA GLN A 140 2.18 6.85 -19.77
C GLN A 140 1.36 7.92 -20.49
N ILE A 141 1.77 9.18 -20.36
CA ILE A 141 1.06 10.36 -20.91
C ILE A 141 1.44 10.61 -22.36
#